data_AF-K2MXM2-F1
#
_entry.id   AF-K2MXM2-F1
#
_cell.length_a   1.000
_cell.length_b   1.000
_cell.length_c   1.000
_cell.angle_alpha   90.00
_cell.angle_beta   90.00
_cell.angle_gamma   90.00
#
_symmetry.space_group_name_H-M   'P 1'
#
loop_
_entity.id
_entity.type
_entity.pdbx_description
1 polymer ?
#
loop_
_entity_poly.entity_id
_entity_poly.type
_entity_poly.pdbx_seq_one_letter_code
_entity_poly.pdbx_strand_id
1 'polypeptide(L)'
;MCLPLPRALFKRNEGEDGLNGFASELLTLTGEQTKKELDTNQMRTQLLEECSSNEGKCLTQIVPQANLQSQTKVLFIRPTTVVNGSEIYMLAGIYVSKGDVTGETSAGVRWRLLLSRGNVSDEDSKKRIQWHDIDALQSMYNIQQEASLRDLIAGGGSGVKMEDGTLFFPVEGTKSNGATAETTTVSLVLNSSVNDGWKLSKEISDGGCSDPSLVKWEKDKLIMMTACDDGRRKVYESGDKGESWTEALGTLSRVWGNKHKGHEKGVRSGFITATIENRNVMLVTLPVYSKEQGKEDNGKGSLHLWLTDNTHIVDIGPVSEKDDDVTSSSLLYKSGKVNNEEELIALYEKKKEGTGEASLSYGMVSVLLTAQLQQVKEVLKTWKKVDGRVFKLCSSFLAAKVTSPGHACSANVKITAGLVGFFPATSLGTHGGTSTSG
;
A
#
# COMPACT_ATOMS: atom_id res chain seq x y z
N MET A 1 1.77 17.13 4.05
CA MET A 1 1.73 15.93 3.20
C MET A 1 0.75 16.19 2.08
N CYS A 2 1.11 16.01 0.80
CA CYS A 2 0.18 16.16 -0.31
C CYS A 2 -0.12 14.76 -0.84
N LEU A 3 -1.32 14.26 -0.58
CA LEU A 3 -1.79 12.97 -1.10
C LEU A 3 -2.56 13.26 -2.39
N PRO A 4 -2.14 12.74 -3.54
CA PRO A 4 -2.98 12.77 -4.72
C PRO A 4 -4.13 11.78 -4.51
N LEU A 5 -5.33 12.31 -4.40
CA LEU A 5 -6.56 11.54 -4.45
C LEU A 5 -7.07 11.62 -5.89
N PRO A 6 -7.09 10.52 -6.66
CA PRO A 6 -7.80 10.49 -7.92
C PRO A 6 -9.27 10.64 -7.58
N ARG A 7 -9.85 11.71 -8.09
CA ARG A 7 -11.27 11.94 -8.02
C ARG A 7 -11.88 11.19 -9.19
N ALA A 8 -12.69 10.20 -8.91
CA ALA A 8 -13.85 9.93 -9.74
C ALA A 8 -15.07 10.23 -8.89
N LEU A 9 -15.64 11.42 -9.10
CA LEU A 9 -16.99 11.70 -8.63
C LEU A 9 -17.94 10.85 -9.46
N PHE A 10 -18.29 9.66 -8.98
CA PHE A 10 -19.55 9.06 -9.34
C PHE A 10 -20.57 9.42 -8.27
N LYS A 11 -21.24 10.56 -8.45
CA LYS A 11 -22.65 10.65 -8.07
C LYS A 11 -23.44 10.21 -9.28
N ARG A 12 -24.11 9.06 -9.20
CA ARG A 12 -25.16 8.71 -10.16
C ARG A 12 -26.43 9.48 -9.77
N ASN A 13 -26.35 10.80 -9.79
CA ASN A 13 -27.52 11.66 -9.76
C ASN A 13 -27.60 12.34 -11.13
N GLU A 14 -28.79 12.25 -11.71
CA GLU A 14 -29.14 12.84 -12.99
C GLU A 14 -28.69 14.32 -13.05
N GLY A 15 -27.72 14.64 -13.92
CA GLY A 15 -27.49 16.01 -14.37
C GLY A 15 -26.19 16.73 -13.98
N GLU A 16 -25.25 16.14 -13.23
CA GLU A 16 -23.95 16.83 -12.95
C GLU A 16 -22.79 16.28 -13.82
N ASP A 17 -22.19 17.19 -14.60
CA ASP A 17 -21.03 16.94 -15.46
C ASP A 17 -19.79 16.54 -14.63
N GLY A 18 -19.16 15.42 -14.99
CA GLY A 18 -17.98 14.88 -14.30
C GLY A 18 -16.69 15.55 -14.76
N LEU A 19 -15.85 15.96 -13.80
CA LEU A 19 -14.51 16.52 -14.05
C LEU A 19 -13.42 15.45 -13.93
N ASN A 20 -12.48 15.42 -14.87
CA ASN A 20 -11.31 14.55 -14.87
C ASN A 20 -10.11 15.28 -14.23
N GLY A 21 -9.68 14.90 -13.02
CA GLY A 21 -8.53 15.58 -12.40
C GLY A 21 -8.05 14.98 -11.08
N PHE A 22 -6.84 15.38 -10.68
CA PHE A 22 -6.27 15.02 -9.38
C PHE A 22 -6.69 16.03 -8.33
N ALA A 23 -7.25 15.55 -7.22
CA ALA A 23 -7.47 16.36 -6.04
C ALA A 23 -6.24 16.26 -5.13
N SER A 24 -5.75 17.40 -4.64
CA SER A 24 -4.66 17.43 -3.67
C SER A 24 -4.99 18.38 -2.52
N GLU A 25 -4.80 17.92 -1.29
CA GLU A 25 -4.90 18.72 -0.08
C GLU A 25 -3.60 18.59 0.72
N LEU A 26 -3.12 19.70 1.29
CA LEU A 26 -2.03 19.67 2.24
C LEU A 26 -2.59 19.24 3.61
N LEU A 27 -2.22 18.04 4.05
CA LEU A 27 -2.53 17.60 5.40
C LEU A 27 -1.58 18.28 6.39
N THR A 28 -2.18 19.04 7.32
CA THR A 28 -1.57 19.59 8.53
C THR A 28 -2.35 19.05 9.72
N LEU A 29 -1.80 18.03 10.39
CA LEU A 29 -2.31 17.58 11.68
C LEU A 29 -1.49 18.29 12.75
N THR A 30 -2.14 19.11 13.58
CA THR A 30 -1.51 19.65 14.79
C THR A 30 -1.59 18.59 15.89
N GLY A 31 -0.71 18.62 16.89
CA GLY A 31 -0.73 17.64 17.98
C GLY A 31 -2.07 17.55 18.75
N GLU A 32 -2.92 18.58 18.65
CA GLU A 32 -4.27 18.61 19.20
C GLU A 32 -5.31 17.89 18.32
N GLN A 33 -5.10 17.84 16.99
CA GLN A 33 -5.96 17.14 16.05
C GLN A 33 -5.36 15.78 15.70
N THR A 34 -5.81 14.75 16.41
CA THR A 34 -5.37 13.37 16.16
C THR A 34 -6.11 12.72 14.99
N LYS A 35 -7.23 13.28 14.53
CA LYS A 35 -8.04 12.75 13.44
C LYS A 35 -8.72 13.87 12.65
N LYS A 36 -8.82 13.68 11.32
CA LYS A 36 -9.52 14.57 10.40
C LYS A 36 -10.22 13.75 9.32
N GLU A 37 -11.55 13.88 9.20
CA GLU A 37 -12.27 13.44 8.00
C GLU A 37 -12.12 14.49 6.91
N LEU A 38 -11.74 14.07 5.71
CA LEU A 38 -11.46 14.97 4.60
C LEU A 38 -12.75 15.31 3.86
N ASP A 39 -13.04 16.61 3.75
CA ASP A 39 -14.15 17.09 2.93
C ASP A 39 -13.71 17.13 1.46
N THR A 40 -14.16 16.13 0.71
CA THR A 40 -13.88 16.02 -0.73
C THR A 40 -14.40 17.19 -1.55
N ASN A 41 -15.35 17.98 -1.03
CA ASN A 41 -15.87 19.16 -1.73
C ASN A 41 -14.96 20.39 -1.60
N GLN A 42 -14.07 20.40 -0.60
CA GLN A 42 -13.13 21.50 -0.36
C GLN A 42 -11.76 21.28 -1.04
N MET A 43 -11.56 20.12 -1.69
CA MET A 43 -10.30 19.77 -2.33
C MET A 43 -10.11 20.51 -3.66
N ARG A 44 -8.90 21.01 -3.88
CA ARG A 44 -8.51 21.64 -5.16
C ARG A 44 -8.23 20.55 -6.19
N THR A 45 -8.98 20.58 -7.30
CA THR A 45 -8.82 19.66 -8.42
C THR A 45 -7.96 20.32 -9.51
N GLN A 46 -6.90 19.65 -9.96
CA GLN A 46 -6.15 20.06 -11.15
C GLN A 46 -6.65 19.21 -12.33
N LEU A 47 -7.10 19.88 -13.40
CA LEU A 47 -7.50 19.23 -14.63
C LEU A 47 -6.24 18.85 -15.42
N LEU A 48 -6.25 17.65 -15.97
CA LEU A 48 -5.18 17.16 -16.83
C LEU A 48 -5.71 17.17 -18.27
N GLU A 49 -5.08 17.95 -19.15
CA GLU A 49 -5.34 17.87 -20.58
C GLU A 49 -4.38 16.87 -21.21
N GLU A 50 -4.92 15.97 -22.05
CA GLU A 50 -4.13 15.01 -22.83
C GLU A 50 -3.40 15.77 -23.95
N CYS A 51 -2.07 15.80 -23.88
CA CYS A 51 -1.27 16.53 -24.85
C CYS A 51 -1.10 15.72 -26.14
N SER A 52 -1.49 16.30 -27.28
CA SER A 52 -1.12 15.75 -28.59
C SER A 52 0.40 15.82 -28.75
N SER A 53 1.02 14.70 -29.12
CA SER A 53 2.46 14.42 -29.09
C SER A 53 3.39 15.30 -29.94
N ASN A 54 2.95 16.45 -30.47
CA ASN A 54 3.71 17.21 -31.47
C ASN A 54 4.09 18.65 -31.08
N GLU A 55 3.65 19.22 -29.96
CA GLU A 55 4.09 20.56 -29.54
C GLU A 55 4.36 20.62 -28.03
N GLY A 56 5.48 21.25 -27.66
CA GLY A 56 6.13 21.12 -26.35
C GLY A 56 5.36 21.68 -25.15
N LYS A 57 5.74 21.15 -23.96
CA LYS A 57 5.35 21.51 -22.59
C LYS A 57 3.85 21.71 -22.36
N CYS A 58 3.21 20.66 -21.86
CA CYS A 58 1.87 20.72 -21.28
C CYS A 58 1.81 21.75 -20.14
N LEU A 59 0.88 22.70 -20.22
CA LEU A 59 0.55 23.62 -19.13
C LEU A 59 -0.75 23.18 -18.48
N THR A 60 -0.72 22.86 -17.19
CA THR A 60 -1.94 22.61 -16.39
C THR A 60 -2.74 23.89 -16.19
N GLN A 61 -4.03 23.92 -16.54
CA GLN A 61 -4.93 25.00 -16.17
C GLN A 61 -5.67 24.70 -14.86
N ILE A 62 -5.74 25.70 -13.98
CA ILE A 62 -6.50 25.66 -12.72
C ILE A 62 -7.86 26.28 -13.01
N VAL A 63 -8.95 25.52 -12.86
CA VAL A 63 -10.31 26.04 -13.07
C VAL A 63 -11.16 25.84 -11.81
N PRO A 64 -11.87 26.87 -11.32
CA PRO A 64 -12.89 26.73 -10.28
C PRO A 64 -14.00 25.77 -10.73
N GLN A 65 -14.52 24.99 -9.78
CA GLN A 65 -15.45 23.87 -9.99
C GLN A 65 -16.76 24.20 -10.74
N ALA A 66 -17.07 25.47 -11.00
CA ALA A 66 -18.36 25.95 -11.50
C ALA A 66 -18.47 26.10 -13.03
N ASN A 67 -17.39 25.95 -13.82
CA ASN A 67 -17.39 26.45 -15.21
C ASN A 67 -16.87 25.47 -16.30
N LEU A 68 -16.92 24.16 -16.11
CA LEU A 68 -16.36 23.22 -17.11
C LEU A 68 -17.31 22.09 -17.51
N GLN A 69 -17.70 22.07 -18.78
CA GLN A 69 -18.42 20.99 -19.45
C GLN A 69 -17.40 20.11 -20.20
N SER A 70 -17.15 18.88 -19.72
CA SER A 70 -16.34 17.91 -20.48
C SER A 70 -17.21 16.71 -20.88
N GLN A 71 -17.22 16.36 -22.18
CA GLN A 71 -18.08 15.31 -22.74
C GLN A 71 -17.52 13.88 -22.56
N THR A 72 -16.25 13.73 -22.15
CA THR A 72 -15.59 12.41 -22.00
C THR A 72 -15.33 12.08 -20.54
N LYS A 73 -15.97 11.04 -20.02
CA LYS A 73 -15.79 10.56 -18.64
C LYS A 73 -14.53 9.70 -18.56
N VAL A 74 -13.51 10.18 -17.85
CA VAL A 74 -12.28 9.43 -17.56
C VAL A 74 -12.24 9.12 -16.07
N LEU A 75 -12.28 7.83 -15.73
CA LEU A 75 -12.22 7.36 -14.35
C LEU A 75 -10.77 6.98 -14.02
N PHE A 76 -10.16 7.68 -13.07
CA PHE A 76 -8.86 7.34 -12.50
C PHE A 76 -9.02 6.33 -11.37
N ILE A 77 -8.30 5.22 -11.44
CA ILE A 77 -8.33 4.15 -10.44
C ILE A 77 -6.95 3.87 -9.86
N ARG A 78 -6.95 3.49 -8.58
CA ARG A 78 -5.79 2.96 -7.83
C ARG A 78 -4.50 3.78 -8.04
N PRO A 79 -4.48 5.04 -7.57
CA PRO A 79 -3.29 5.88 -7.69
C PRO A 79 -2.15 5.23 -6.91
N THR A 80 -0.99 5.11 -7.53
CA THR A 80 0.20 4.58 -6.87
C THR A 80 1.29 5.63 -6.96
N THR A 81 1.87 6.02 -5.84
CA THR A 81 2.83 7.14 -5.78
C THR A 81 4.22 6.71 -5.36
N VAL A 82 5.24 7.30 -5.97
CA VAL A 82 6.64 7.18 -5.56
C VAL A 82 7.25 8.57 -5.45
N VAL A 83 7.96 8.83 -4.35
CA VAL A 83 8.60 10.13 -4.10
C VAL A 83 10.10 10.01 -4.35
N ASN A 84 10.66 10.94 -5.12
CA ASN A 84 12.08 11.07 -5.37
C ASN A 84 12.53 12.53 -5.15
N GLY A 85 13.05 12.83 -3.96
CA GLY A 85 13.40 14.20 -3.60
C GLY A 85 12.14 15.07 -3.52
N SER A 86 12.06 16.13 -4.32
CA SER A 86 10.86 16.97 -4.44
C SER A 86 9.88 16.49 -5.53
N GLU A 87 10.28 15.50 -6.32
CA GLU A 87 9.48 14.95 -7.41
C GLU A 87 8.57 13.82 -6.91
N ILE A 88 7.37 13.76 -7.48
CA ILE A 88 6.35 12.76 -7.23
C ILE A 88 5.97 12.14 -8.57
N TYR A 89 6.09 10.83 -8.64
CA TYR A 89 5.64 10.01 -9.76
C TYR A 89 4.35 9.33 -9.34
N MET A 90 3.31 9.42 -10.17
CA MET A 90 2.03 8.77 -9.94
C MET A 90 1.66 7.90 -11.12
N LEU A 91 1.44 6.61 -10.86
CA LEU A 91 0.83 5.68 -11.80
C LEU A 91 -0.64 5.50 -11.45
N ALA A 92 -1.54 5.72 -12.40
CA ALA A 92 -2.98 5.51 -12.22
C ALA A 92 -3.56 4.72 -13.39
N GLY A 93 -4.53 3.85 -13.12
CA GLY A 93 -5.35 3.28 -14.18
C GLY A 93 -6.35 4.32 -14.67
N ILE A 94 -6.59 4.36 -15.97
CA ILE A 94 -7.62 5.18 -16.59
C ILE A 94 -8.63 4.27 -17.29
N TYR A 95 -9.90 4.56 -17.03
CA TYR A 95 -11.04 3.99 -17.72
C TYR A 95 -11.68 5.06 -18.59
N VAL A 96 -11.74 4.81 -19.89
CA VAL A 96 -12.38 5.72 -20.85
C VAL A 96 -13.65 5.06 -21.36
N SER A 97 -14.82 5.55 -20.95
CA SER A 97 -16.07 5.13 -21.59
C SER A 97 -16.21 5.86 -22.92
N LYS A 98 -16.12 5.15 -24.05
CA LYS A 98 -16.57 5.73 -25.32
C LYS A 98 -18.08 5.94 -25.24
N GLY A 99 -18.51 7.20 -25.34
CA GLY A 99 -19.88 7.51 -25.74
C GLY A 99 -20.09 7.07 -27.19
N ASP A 100 -21.28 6.55 -27.48
CA ASP A 100 -21.73 6.12 -28.81
C ASP A 100 -21.38 7.14 -29.90
N VAL A 101 -20.29 6.91 -30.62
CA VAL A 101 -20.02 7.56 -31.91
C VAL A 101 -19.51 6.47 -32.84
N THR A 102 -20.41 6.11 -33.76
CA THR A 102 -20.22 5.29 -34.98
C THR A 102 -19.84 3.82 -34.77
N GLY A 103 -20.87 2.96 -34.69
CA GLY A 103 -21.13 1.99 -35.76
C GLY A 103 -20.14 0.84 -36.01
N GLU A 104 -19.19 0.56 -35.12
CA GLU A 104 -18.39 -0.67 -35.18
C GLU A 104 -18.65 -1.56 -33.95
N THR A 105 -19.47 -2.58 -34.17
CA THR A 105 -19.75 -3.68 -33.24
C THR A 105 -18.58 -4.66 -33.24
N SER A 106 -17.46 -4.31 -32.58
CA SER A 106 -16.57 -5.29 -31.97
C SER A 106 -15.79 -4.69 -30.78
N ALA A 107 -16.26 -5.08 -29.60
CA ALA A 107 -15.58 -5.31 -28.32
C ALA A 107 -14.25 -4.58 -27.99
N GLY A 108 -14.25 -3.89 -26.84
CA GLY A 108 -13.04 -3.74 -26.03
C GLY A 108 -13.10 -2.55 -25.08
N VAL A 109 -13.55 -2.79 -23.84
CA VAL A 109 -13.17 -1.93 -22.70
C VAL A 109 -11.64 -1.80 -22.71
N ARG A 110 -11.10 -0.57 -22.76
CA ARG A 110 -9.65 -0.36 -22.72
C ARG A 110 -9.27 0.27 -21.39
N TRP A 111 -8.80 -0.55 -20.47
CA TRP A 111 -7.98 -0.07 -19.37
C TRP A 111 -6.66 0.43 -19.94
N ARG A 112 -6.25 1.62 -19.54
CA ARG A 112 -4.90 2.13 -19.79
C ARG A 112 -4.29 2.54 -18.48
N LEU A 113 -2.99 2.75 -18.51
CA LEU A 113 -2.25 3.29 -17.38
C LEU A 113 -1.69 4.64 -17.80
N LEU A 114 -1.73 5.57 -16.86
CA LEU A 114 -1.29 6.93 -17.01
C LEU A 114 -0.23 7.20 -15.95
N LEU A 115 0.93 7.67 -16.42
CA LEU A 115 1.99 8.14 -15.54
C LEU A 115 1.96 9.66 -15.51
N SER A 116 1.96 10.23 -14.32
CA SER A 116 2.11 11.65 -14.10
C SER A 116 3.34 11.95 -13.25
N ARG A 117 4.07 13.00 -13.63
CA ARG A 117 5.17 13.56 -12.84
C ARG A 117 4.79 14.94 -12.33
N GLY A 118 5.02 15.16 -11.05
CA GLY A 118 4.80 16.45 -10.41
C GLY A 118 5.92 16.81 -9.47
N ASN A 119 6.02 18.10 -9.15
CA ASN A 119 7.02 18.63 -8.22
C ASN A 119 6.32 19.44 -7.12
N VAL A 120 6.84 19.35 -5.90
CA VAL A 120 6.37 20.18 -4.80
C VAL A 120 6.98 21.56 -4.94
N SER A 121 6.16 22.58 -5.24
CA SER A 121 6.59 23.98 -5.24
C SER A 121 6.21 24.69 -3.94
N ASP A 122 7.12 25.56 -3.48
CA ASP A 122 6.98 26.38 -2.27
C ASP A 122 6.82 27.88 -2.63
N GLU A 123 6.27 28.15 -3.80
CA GLU A 123 5.97 29.53 -4.21
C GLU A 123 4.82 30.10 -3.35
N ASP A 124 4.99 31.34 -2.91
CA ASP A 124 4.02 32.14 -2.14
C ASP A 124 3.55 31.56 -0.79
N SER A 125 4.41 30.81 -0.09
CA SER A 125 4.09 30.20 1.22
C SER A 125 2.94 29.18 1.17
N LYS A 126 2.56 28.74 -0.04
CA LYS A 126 1.50 27.75 -0.28
C LYS A 126 2.10 26.53 -0.96
N LYS A 127 2.61 25.59 -0.16
CA LYS A 127 3.11 24.29 -0.63
C LYS A 127 2.07 23.62 -1.53
N ARG A 128 2.42 23.41 -2.80
CA ARG A 128 1.54 22.86 -3.84
C ARG A 128 2.27 21.83 -4.68
N ILE A 129 1.54 20.91 -5.29
CA ILE A 129 2.08 20.02 -6.33
C ILE A 129 1.76 20.66 -7.69
N GLN A 130 2.76 20.79 -8.54
CA GLN A 130 2.59 21.13 -9.95
C GLN A 130 2.84 19.87 -10.78
N TRP A 131 1.80 19.37 -11.45
CA TRP A 131 1.91 18.25 -12.41
C TRP A 131 2.35 18.80 -13.77
N HIS A 132 3.30 18.17 -14.45
CA HIS A 132 3.87 18.72 -15.69
C HIS A 132 4.08 17.69 -16.81
N ASP A 133 4.34 16.42 -16.49
CA ASP A 133 4.51 15.37 -17.50
C ASP A 133 3.41 14.33 -17.37
N ILE A 134 2.63 14.13 -18.44
CA ILE A 134 1.64 13.05 -18.56
C ILE A 134 2.07 12.21 -19.75
N ASP A 135 2.56 11.02 -19.48
CA ASP A 135 2.84 10.05 -20.54
C ASP A 135 1.69 9.03 -20.56
N ALA A 136 0.84 9.14 -21.60
CA ALA A 136 -0.10 8.09 -21.94
C ALA A 136 0.69 6.97 -22.63
N LEU A 137 1.36 6.16 -21.80
CA LEU A 137 2.44 5.28 -22.20
C LEU A 137 2.00 4.27 -23.29
N GLN A 138 2.27 4.59 -24.55
CA GLN A 138 2.16 3.64 -25.67
C GLN A 138 3.06 2.41 -25.46
N SER A 139 4.15 2.58 -24.71
CA SER A 139 5.03 1.51 -24.25
C SER A 139 4.29 0.47 -23.40
N MET A 140 3.26 0.84 -22.63
CA MET A 140 2.59 -0.08 -21.72
C MET A 140 1.61 -1.01 -22.42
N TYR A 141 1.04 -0.59 -23.56
CA TYR A 141 0.31 -1.50 -24.42
C TYR A 141 1.24 -2.61 -24.96
N ASN A 142 2.46 -2.25 -25.38
CA ASN A 142 3.44 -3.24 -25.84
C ASN A 142 3.88 -4.18 -24.72
N ILE A 143 4.20 -3.63 -23.55
CA ILE A 143 4.55 -4.41 -22.35
C ILE A 143 3.43 -5.39 -21.96
N GLN A 144 2.18 -4.94 -21.98
CA GLN A 144 1.02 -5.77 -21.67
C GLN A 144 0.87 -6.93 -22.67
N GLN A 145 1.07 -6.65 -23.96
CA GLN A 145 0.99 -7.66 -25.01
C GLN A 145 2.14 -8.67 -24.93
N GLU A 146 3.37 -8.20 -24.67
CA GLU A 146 4.53 -9.07 -24.42
C GLU A 146 4.29 -10.01 -23.22
N ALA A 147 3.66 -9.50 -22.16
CA ALA A 147 3.30 -10.27 -20.97
C ALA A 147 2.05 -11.15 -21.15
N SER A 148 1.38 -11.11 -22.32
CA SER A 148 0.14 -11.84 -22.60
C SER A 148 -0.98 -11.55 -21.58
N LEU A 149 -1.06 -10.31 -21.10
CA LEU A 149 -2.08 -9.85 -20.15
C LEU A 149 -3.25 -9.22 -20.89
N ARG A 150 -4.47 -9.53 -20.46
CA ARG A 150 -5.71 -8.94 -20.99
C ARG A 150 -5.87 -7.49 -20.55
N ASP A 151 -5.58 -7.21 -19.28
CA ASP A 151 -5.68 -5.90 -18.67
C ASP A 151 -4.52 -5.71 -17.68
N LEU A 152 -4.10 -4.45 -17.47
CA LEU A 152 -3.09 -4.07 -16.49
C LEU A 152 -3.52 -2.77 -15.81
N ILE A 153 -3.57 -2.78 -14.47
CA ILE A 153 -3.94 -1.64 -13.64
C ILE A 153 -2.92 -1.42 -12.53
N ALA A 154 -2.89 -0.22 -11.97
CA ALA A 154 -2.01 0.10 -10.85
C ALA A 154 -2.50 -0.58 -9.56
N GLY A 155 -1.58 -1.00 -8.68
CA GLY A 155 -1.93 -1.67 -7.41
C GLY A 155 -2.55 -0.71 -6.39
N GLY A 156 -2.20 0.57 -6.47
CA GLY A 156 -2.64 1.62 -5.57
C GLY A 156 -1.74 1.78 -4.35
N GLY A 157 -1.86 2.93 -3.68
CA GLY A 157 -1.06 3.23 -2.49
C GLY A 157 0.31 3.80 -2.86
N SER A 158 1.38 3.13 -2.42
CA SER A 158 2.75 3.60 -2.60
C SER A 158 3.60 2.57 -3.33
N GLY A 159 4.46 3.06 -4.22
CA GLY A 159 5.55 2.27 -4.79
C GLY A 159 6.86 2.53 -4.02
N VAL A 160 7.96 2.08 -4.62
CA VAL A 160 9.29 2.07 -3.99
C VAL A 160 10.31 2.77 -4.88
N LYS A 161 11.22 3.53 -4.25
CA LYS A 161 12.46 4.01 -4.87
C LYS A 161 13.65 3.24 -4.28
N MET A 162 14.47 2.64 -5.13
CA MET A 162 15.73 1.99 -4.74
C MET A 162 16.90 2.98 -4.65
N GLU A 163 18.01 2.54 -4.06
CA GLU A 163 19.20 3.39 -3.87
C GLU A 163 19.84 3.83 -5.20
N ASP A 164 19.76 2.99 -6.22
CA ASP A 164 20.21 3.28 -7.59
C ASP A 164 19.29 4.24 -8.36
N GLY A 165 18.19 4.68 -7.75
CA GLY A 165 17.20 5.58 -8.36
C GLY A 165 16.10 4.89 -9.14
N THR A 166 16.11 3.55 -9.25
CA THR A 166 15.04 2.79 -9.92
C THR A 166 13.73 2.93 -9.16
N LEU A 167 12.65 3.19 -9.89
CA LEU A 167 11.30 3.31 -9.37
C LEU A 167 10.54 2.02 -9.62
N PHE A 168 9.78 1.55 -8.63
CA PHE A 168 8.96 0.34 -8.70
C PHE A 168 7.52 0.65 -8.31
N PHE A 169 6.58 0.21 -9.13
CA PHE A 169 5.14 0.33 -8.90
C PHE A 169 4.53 -1.08 -8.83
N PRO A 170 3.83 -1.44 -7.75
CA PRO A 170 2.97 -2.61 -7.77
C PRO A 170 1.86 -2.43 -8.81
N VAL A 171 1.61 -3.45 -9.61
CA VAL A 171 0.56 -3.48 -10.63
C VAL A 171 -0.18 -4.81 -10.60
N GLU A 172 -1.43 -4.78 -11.03
CA GLU A 172 -2.29 -5.95 -11.09
C GLU A 172 -2.66 -6.23 -12.55
N GLY A 173 -2.45 -7.46 -12.97
CA GLY A 173 -2.72 -7.93 -14.32
C GLY A 173 -3.84 -8.98 -14.34
N THR A 174 -4.61 -8.97 -15.43
CA THR A 174 -5.61 -10.00 -15.70
C THR A 174 -5.10 -10.92 -16.80
N LYS A 175 -4.97 -12.22 -16.53
CA LYS A 175 -4.56 -13.21 -17.53
C LYS A 175 -5.78 -13.99 -18.04
N SER A 176 -5.81 -14.28 -19.34
CA SER A 176 -6.80 -15.19 -19.94
C SER A 176 -6.33 -16.64 -19.86
N ASN A 177 -7.20 -17.54 -19.41
CA ASN A 177 -6.87 -18.96 -19.22
C ASN A 177 -7.10 -19.82 -20.47
N GLY A 178 -6.60 -19.37 -21.63
CA GLY A 178 -6.71 -20.10 -22.89
C GLY A 178 -8.09 -19.99 -23.54
N ALA A 179 -8.70 -21.12 -23.91
CA ALA A 179 -9.96 -21.17 -24.68
C ALA A 179 -11.22 -20.91 -23.84
N THR A 180 -11.11 -20.87 -22.52
CA THR A 180 -12.23 -20.52 -21.62
C THR A 180 -12.25 -19.00 -21.40
N ALA A 181 -13.44 -18.44 -21.16
CA ALA A 181 -13.60 -17.02 -20.82
C ALA A 181 -13.12 -16.69 -19.39
N GLU A 182 -12.51 -17.65 -18.68
CA GLU A 182 -12.02 -17.49 -17.33
C GLU A 182 -10.76 -16.65 -17.31
N THR A 183 -10.75 -15.68 -16.40
CA THR A 183 -9.60 -14.80 -16.18
C THR A 183 -9.08 -14.99 -14.76
N THR A 184 -7.77 -14.90 -14.61
CA THR A 184 -7.12 -14.97 -13.31
C THR A 184 -6.32 -13.70 -13.05
N THR A 185 -6.54 -13.12 -11.88
CA THR A 185 -5.80 -11.94 -11.42
C THR A 185 -4.41 -12.36 -10.92
N VAL A 186 -3.41 -11.59 -11.29
CA VAL A 186 -2.03 -11.76 -10.84
C VAL A 186 -1.42 -10.42 -10.49
N SER A 187 -0.48 -10.42 -9.54
CA SER A 187 0.26 -9.23 -9.13
C SER A 187 1.66 -9.25 -9.72
N LEU A 188 2.11 -8.09 -10.18
CA LEU A 188 3.41 -7.87 -10.81
C LEU A 188 4.02 -6.54 -10.34
N VAL A 189 5.22 -6.24 -10.82
CA VAL A 189 5.86 -4.95 -10.59
C VAL A 189 6.28 -4.30 -11.91
N LEU A 190 5.90 -3.04 -12.07
CA LEU A 190 6.39 -2.17 -13.14
C LEU A 190 7.57 -1.36 -12.62
N ASN A 191 8.69 -1.36 -13.35
CA ASN A 191 9.89 -0.64 -12.96
C ASN A 191 10.43 0.24 -14.08
N SER A 192 11.15 1.30 -13.71
CA SER A 192 11.90 2.16 -14.63
C SER A 192 13.10 2.72 -13.92
N SER A 193 14.26 2.68 -14.58
CA SER A 193 15.34 3.59 -14.22
C SER A 193 15.00 4.96 -14.81
N VAL A 194 15.54 6.04 -14.27
CA VAL A 194 15.22 7.42 -14.71
C VAL A 194 15.50 7.64 -16.22
N ASN A 195 16.31 6.77 -16.85
CA ASN A 195 16.74 6.88 -18.24
C ASN A 195 16.40 5.65 -19.12
N ASP A 196 16.08 4.49 -18.55
CA ASP A 196 15.63 3.30 -19.28
C ASP A 196 14.13 3.18 -19.08
N GLY A 197 13.35 3.30 -20.17
CA GLY A 197 11.90 3.28 -20.11
C GLY A 197 11.30 2.08 -19.35
N TRP A 198 9.99 2.15 -19.12
CA TRP A 198 9.26 1.22 -18.27
C TRP A 198 9.37 -0.25 -18.71
N LYS A 199 9.53 -1.14 -17.71
CA LYS A 199 9.60 -2.59 -17.87
C LYS A 199 8.69 -3.27 -16.86
N LEU A 200 7.99 -4.31 -17.27
CA LEU A 200 7.19 -5.15 -16.38
C LEU A 200 7.98 -6.37 -15.96
N SER A 201 7.83 -6.80 -14.71
CA SER A 201 8.42 -8.05 -14.23
C SER A 201 7.93 -9.25 -15.04
N LYS A 202 8.84 -10.21 -15.28
CA LYS A 202 8.50 -11.46 -15.98
C LYS A 202 7.78 -12.44 -15.08
N GLU A 203 8.26 -12.57 -13.85
CA GLU A 203 7.60 -13.39 -12.85
C GLU A 203 6.37 -12.66 -12.27
N ILE A 204 5.39 -13.47 -11.90
CA ILE A 204 4.06 -13.07 -11.45
C ILE A 204 3.75 -13.79 -10.14
N SER A 205 2.86 -13.21 -9.34
CA SER A 205 2.32 -13.92 -8.18
C SER A 205 1.53 -15.16 -8.59
N ASP A 206 1.20 -16.01 -7.62
CA ASP A 206 0.19 -17.04 -7.80
C ASP A 206 -1.12 -16.46 -8.35
N GLY A 207 -1.83 -17.29 -9.12
CA GLY A 207 -3.14 -16.94 -9.64
C GLY A 207 -4.17 -16.65 -8.54
N GLY A 208 -4.98 -15.62 -8.76
CA GLY A 208 -6.00 -15.16 -7.82
C GLY A 208 -5.47 -14.20 -6.76
N CYS A 209 -4.27 -13.63 -6.95
CA CYS A 209 -3.68 -12.67 -6.01
C CYS A 209 -3.71 -11.24 -6.58
N SER A 210 -4.36 -10.35 -5.84
CA SER A 210 -4.68 -8.95 -6.17
C SER A 210 -4.18 -7.98 -5.11
N ASP A 211 -4.46 -6.68 -5.32
CA ASP A 211 -4.18 -5.58 -4.38
C ASP A 211 -2.73 -5.55 -3.86
N PRO A 212 -1.71 -5.61 -4.75
CA PRO A 212 -0.33 -5.69 -4.35
C PRO A 212 0.13 -4.43 -3.62
N SER A 213 0.82 -4.63 -2.50
CA SER A 213 1.53 -3.59 -1.75
C SER A 213 3.02 -3.91 -1.71
N LEU A 214 3.87 -2.93 -2.01
CA LEU A 214 5.30 -3.15 -2.24
C LEU A 214 6.15 -2.30 -1.27
N VAL A 215 7.15 -2.91 -0.65
CA VAL A 215 8.14 -2.21 0.19
C VAL A 215 9.56 -2.65 -0.11
N LYS A 216 10.53 -1.79 0.22
CA LYS A 216 11.96 -2.13 0.22
C LYS A 216 12.35 -2.71 1.57
N TRP A 217 12.91 -3.90 1.58
CA TRP A 217 13.51 -4.49 2.78
C TRP A 217 15.03 -4.60 2.60
N GLU A 218 15.79 -4.25 3.64
CA GLU A 218 17.26 -4.24 3.58
C GLU A 218 17.78 -3.42 2.38
N LYS A 219 18.92 -3.80 1.79
CA LYS A 219 19.58 -3.00 0.75
C LYS A 219 18.94 -3.16 -0.63
N ASP A 220 18.70 -4.40 -1.05
CA ASP A 220 18.32 -4.74 -2.42
C ASP A 220 17.08 -5.65 -2.51
N LYS A 221 16.41 -5.92 -1.38
CA LYS A 221 15.24 -6.82 -1.36
C LYS A 221 13.93 -6.03 -1.51
N LEU A 222 13.03 -6.55 -2.32
CA LEU A 222 11.64 -6.12 -2.40
C LEU A 222 10.76 -7.15 -1.69
N ILE A 223 9.73 -6.65 -0.99
CA ILE A 223 8.69 -7.48 -0.40
C ILE A 223 7.35 -7.02 -0.96
N MET A 224 6.64 -7.95 -1.59
CA MET A 224 5.30 -7.73 -2.14
C MET A 224 4.27 -8.53 -1.35
N MET A 225 3.28 -7.85 -0.79
CA MET A 225 2.13 -8.47 -0.13
C MET A 225 0.92 -8.39 -1.05
N THR A 226 0.23 -9.52 -1.25
CA THR A 226 -0.96 -9.62 -2.11
C THR A 226 -2.13 -10.23 -1.33
N ALA A 227 -3.36 -9.81 -1.61
CA ALA A 227 -4.56 -10.49 -1.13
C ALA A 227 -4.98 -11.56 -2.14
N CYS A 228 -5.21 -12.80 -1.69
CA CYS A 228 -5.50 -13.90 -2.63
C CYS A 228 -6.90 -14.51 -2.42
N ASP A 229 -7.41 -15.14 -3.47
CA ASP A 229 -8.76 -15.72 -3.54
C ASP A 229 -9.03 -16.82 -2.51
N ASP A 230 -7.97 -17.49 -2.04
CA ASP A 230 -8.02 -18.48 -0.95
C ASP A 230 -8.19 -17.84 0.43
N GLY A 231 -8.35 -16.52 0.48
CA GLY A 231 -8.52 -15.73 1.67
C GLY A 231 -7.22 -15.39 2.38
N ARG A 232 -6.07 -15.92 1.95
CA ARG A 232 -4.79 -15.61 2.59
C ARG A 232 -4.11 -14.46 1.90
N ARG A 233 -3.35 -13.68 2.67
CA ARG A 233 -2.35 -12.80 2.09
C ARG A 233 -1.08 -13.59 1.84
N LYS A 234 -0.67 -13.65 0.58
CA LYS A 234 0.64 -14.21 0.21
C LYS A 234 1.65 -13.09 0.17
N VAL A 235 2.83 -13.36 0.70
CA VAL A 235 3.95 -12.40 0.71
C VAL A 235 5.08 -13.02 -0.08
N TYR A 236 5.64 -12.26 -1.00
CA TYR A 236 6.74 -12.67 -1.86
C TYR A 236 7.95 -11.79 -1.59
N GLU A 237 9.14 -12.40 -1.59
CA GLU A 237 10.42 -11.71 -1.49
C GLU A 237 11.16 -11.81 -2.81
N SER A 238 11.83 -10.73 -3.20
CA SER A 238 12.72 -10.70 -4.35
C SER A 238 14.04 -10.06 -3.97
N GLY A 239 15.14 -10.80 -4.11
CA GLY A 239 16.50 -10.31 -3.86
C GLY A 239 17.18 -9.71 -5.10
N ASP A 240 16.54 -9.78 -6.25
CA ASP A 240 17.02 -9.36 -7.56
C ASP A 240 16.13 -8.28 -8.18
N LYS A 241 15.51 -7.45 -7.31
CA LYS A 241 14.72 -6.27 -7.71
C LYS A 241 13.52 -6.60 -8.61
N GLY A 242 12.88 -7.73 -8.37
CA GLY A 242 11.62 -8.13 -8.99
C GLY A 242 11.77 -9.01 -10.24
N GLU A 243 12.98 -9.47 -10.56
CA GLU A 243 13.20 -10.45 -11.64
C GLU A 243 12.70 -11.83 -11.24
N SER A 244 12.96 -12.25 -9.99
CA SER A 244 12.41 -13.48 -9.40
C SER A 244 11.76 -13.24 -8.03
N TRP A 245 10.69 -14.00 -7.77
CA TRP A 245 9.88 -13.92 -6.56
C TRP A 245 9.77 -15.27 -5.89
N THR A 246 10.02 -15.31 -4.58
CA THR A 246 9.83 -16.50 -3.75
C THR A 246 8.79 -16.20 -2.68
N GLU A 247 7.78 -17.07 -2.53
CA GLU A 247 6.81 -16.95 -1.45
C GLU A 247 7.52 -17.07 -0.08
N ALA A 248 7.31 -16.09 0.79
CA ALA A 248 7.93 -15.93 2.09
C ALA A 248 7.30 -16.85 3.16
N LEU A 249 7.25 -18.16 2.88
CA LEU A 249 6.56 -19.17 3.71
C LEU A 249 7.14 -19.31 5.13
N GLY A 250 8.42 -18.95 5.31
CA GLY A 250 9.10 -19.02 6.60
C GLY A 250 8.92 -17.78 7.49
N THR A 251 8.31 -16.71 6.98
CA THR A 251 8.22 -15.41 7.68
C THR A 251 6.81 -14.84 7.67
N LEU A 252 6.39 -14.24 6.54
CA LEU A 252 5.23 -13.36 6.46
C LEU A 252 4.07 -13.93 5.65
N SER A 253 4.34 -14.85 4.72
CA SER A 253 3.29 -15.37 3.85
C SER A 253 2.28 -16.17 4.66
N ARG A 254 0.99 -15.99 4.34
CA ARG A 254 -0.14 -16.72 4.95
C ARG A 254 -0.37 -16.43 6.45
N VAL A 255 0.34 -15.45 7.02
CA VAL A 255 0.13 -14.98 8.40
C VAL A 255 -1.22 -14.27 8.52
N TRP A 256 -1.50 -13.35 7.61
CA TRP A 256 -2.76 -12.61 7.58
C TRP A 256 -3.74 -13.26 6.62
N GLY A 257 -4.98 -13.43 7.05
CA GLY A 257 -6.03 -14.00 6.22
C GLY A 257 -7.40 -13.42 6.53
N ASN A 258 -8.23 -13.34 5.51
CA ASN A 258 -9.63 -13.00 5.57
C ASN A 258 -10.48 -14.14 5.01
N LYS A 259 -11.50 -14.58 5.76
CA LYS A 259 -12.43 -15.63 5.34
C LYS A 259 -13.65 -15.11 4.56
N HIS A 260 -13.84 -13.78 4.50
CA HIS A 260 -14.97 -13.16 3.82
C HIS A 260 -14.90 -13.43 2.31
N LYS A 261 -16.05 -13.32 1.63
CA LYS A 261 -16.16 -13.49 0.17
C LYS A 261 -16.40 -12.15 -0.52
N GLY A 262 -16.25 -12.09 -1.85
CA GLY A 262 -16.49 -10.87 -2.63
C GLY A 262 -15.43 -9.79 -2.45
N HIS A 263 -15.83 -8.51 -2.53
CA HIS A 263 -14.93 -7.34 -2.44
C HIS A 263 -14.22 -7.20 -1.08
N GLU A 264 -14.71 -7.90 -0.05
CA GLU A 264 -14.12 -7.87 1.30
C GLU A 264 -12.89 -8.79 1.39
N LYS A 265 -12.71 -9.71 0.42
CA LYS A 265 -11.54 -10.61 0.34
C LYS A 265 -10.21 -9.86 0.28
N GLY A 266 -10.18 -8.78 -0.49
CA GLY A 266 -8.98 -8.01 -0.78
C GLY A 266 -9.16 -6.55 -0.41
N VAL A 267 -8.57 -6.14 0.71
CA VAL A 267 -8.49 -4.74 1.11
C VAL A 267 -7.06 -4.25 0.91
N ARG A 268 -6.87 -3.22 0.09
CA ARG A 268 -5.54 -2.65 -0.10
C ARG A 268 -4.96 -2.15 1.22
N SER A 269 -3.77 -2.62 1.55
CA SER A 269 -3.08 -2.33 2.81
C SER A 269 -2.15 -1.12 2.71
N GLY A 270 -2.08 -0.34 3.77
CA GLY A 270 -0.92 0.51 4.01
C GLY A 270 0.24 -0.39 4.42
N PHE A 271 1.31 -0.41 3.63
CA PHE A 271 2.49 -1.22 3.91
C PHE A 271 3.73 -0.37 3.72
N ILE A 272 4.49 -0.18 4.79
CA ILE A 272 5.72 0.63 4.78
C ILE A 272 6.82 -0.05 5.57
N THR A 273 8.05 0.40 5.31
CA THR A 273 9.22 0.12 6.14
C THR A 273 9.70 1.36 6.84
N ALA A 274 10.14 1.21 8.08
CA ALA A 274 10.66 2.30 8.91
C ALA A 274 11.86 1.82 9.74
N THR A 275 12.69 2.75 10.17
CA THR A 275 13.71 2.51 11.20
C THR A 275 13.27 3.20 12.47
N ILE A 276 12.85 2.43 13.47
CA ILE A 276 12.33 2.93 14.75
C ILE A 276 13.17 2.30 15.86
N GLU A 277 13.61 3.09 16.85
CA GLU A 277 14.48 2.61 17.95
C GLU A 277 15.75 1.87 17.45
N ASN A 278 16.31 2.30 16.32
CA ASN A 278 17.45 1.68 15.63
C ASN A 278 17.19 0.23 15.13
N ARG A 279 15.94 -0.16 14.93
CA ARG A 279 15.54 -1.44 14.33
C ARG A 279 14.76 -1.18 13.04
N ASN A 280 15.11 -1.88 11.97
CA ASN A 280 14.32 -1.87 10.74
C ASN A 280 13.08 -2.73 10.97
N VAL A 281 11.92 -2.16 10.64
CA VAL A 281 10.62 -2.77 10.83
C VAL A 281 9.72 -2.51 9.63
N MET A 282 8.73 -3.37 9.49
CA MET A 282 7.61 -3.29 8.60
C MET A 282 6.36 -2.96 9.42
N LEU A 283 5.58 -1.99 8.94
CA LEU A 283 4.28 -1.62 9.49
C LEU A 283 3.22 -1.89 8.44
N VAL A 284 2.17 -2.59 8.83
CA VAL A 284 1.07 -2.98 7.92
C VAL A 284 -0.27 -2.60 8.53
N THR A 285 -1.15 -1.94 7.78
CA THR A 285 -2.56 -1.76 8.17
C THR A 285 -3.45 -2.76 7.45
N LEU A 286 -4.20 -3.54 8.23
CA LEU A 286 -5.08 -4.59 7.71
C LEU A 286 -6.40 -4.60 8.49
N PRO A 287 -7.55 -4.80 7.82
CA PRO A 287 -8.82 -4.94 8.49
C PRO A 287 -8.89 -6.26 9.27
N VAL A 288 -9.39 -6.16 10.49
CA VAL A 288 -9.74 -7.27 11.37
C VAL A 288 -11.25 -7.24 11.54
N TYR A 289 -11.89 -8.35 11.17
CA TYR A 289 -13.34 -8.47 11.16
C TYR A 289 -13.80 -9.10 12.46
N SER A 290 -14.63 -8.37 13.20
CA SER A 290 -15.27 -8.92 14.39
C SER A 290 -16.45 -9.81 13.98
N LYS A 291 -16.62 -10.93 14.67
CA LYS A 291 -17.84 -11.74 14.55
C LYS A 291 -18.92 -11.07 15.38
N GLU A 292 -19.74 -10.20 14.77
CA GLU A 292 -20.97 -9.78 15.42
C GLU A 292 -21.92 -10.99 15.52
N GLN A 293 -22.44 -11.26 16.73
CA GLN A 293 -23.38 -12.36 16.95
C GLN A 293 -24.59 -12.22 16.02
N GLY A 294 -24.75 -13.13 15.06
CA GLY A 294 -25.97 -13.30 14.27
C GLY A 294 -25.92 -12.91 12.79
N LYS A 295 -24.79 -12.42 12.25
CA LYS A 295 -24.61 -12.25 10.80
C LYS A 295 -23.32 -12.94 10.37
N GLU A 296 -23.44 -14.09 9.72
CA GLU A 296 -22.31 -14.99 9.48
C GLU A 296 -21.25 -14.49 8.49
N ASP A 297 -21.47 -13.41 7.72
CA ASP A 297 -20.54 -13.09 6.62
C ASP A 297 -20.28 -11.59 6.32
N ASN A 298 -20.78 -10.62 7.10
CA ASN A 298 -20.70 -9.18 6.76
C ASN A 298 -20.30 -8.27 7.96
N GLY A 299 -19.34 -8.69 8.79
CA GLY A 299 -18.87 -7.84 9.90
C GLY A 299 -18.12 -6.60 9.36
N LYS A 300 -18.22 -5.46 10.04
CA LYS A 300 -17.39 -4.29 9.68
C LYS A 300 -15.92 -4.58 9.94
N GLY A 301 -15.05 -4.22 8.98
CA GLY A 301 -13.60 -4.42 9.11
C GLY A 301 -12.95 -3.28 9.88
N SER A 302 -12.58 -3.50 11.14
CA SER A 302 -11.81 -2.53 11.92
C SER A 302 -10.34 -2.57 11.48
N LEU A 303 -9.79 -1.43 11.07
CA LEU A 303 -8.40 -1.36 10.61
C LEU A 303 -7.44 -1.49 11.80
N HIS A 304 -6.57 -2.48 11.79
CA HIS A 304 -5.52 -2.68 12.79
C HIS A 304 -4.14 -2.34 12.23
N LEU A 305 -3.22 -1.94 13.11
CA LEU A 305 -1.80 -1.78 12.81
C LEU A 305 -1.02 -3.01 13.27
N TRP A 306 -0.23 -3.59 12.37
CA TRP A 306 0.65 -4.71 12.64
C TRP A 306 2.11 -4.28 12.54
N LEU A 307 2.95 -4.80 13.44
CA LEU A 307 4.39 -4.57 13.49
C LEU A 307 5.13 -5.89 13.24
N THR A 308 6.13 -5.86 12.37
CA THR A 308 7.05 -6.98 12.19
C THR A 308 8.47 -6.53 11.85
N ASP A 309 9.47 -7.29 12.25
CA ASP A 309 10.88 -7.15 11.85
C ASP A 309 11.33 -8.28 10.90
N ASN A 310 10.38 -8.90 10.20
CA ASN A 310 10.55 -10.13 9.41
C ASN A 310 10.83 -11.40 10.26
N THR A 311 10.61 -11.35 11.57
CA THR A 311 10.71 -12.52 12.46
C THR A 311 9.58 -12.53 13.49
N HIS A 312 9.47 -11.47 14.27
CA HIS A 312 8.39 -11.25 15.22
C HIS A 312 7.23 -10.55 14.52
N ILE A 313 6.00 -10.87 14.93
CA ILE A 313 4.78 -10.23 14.42
C ILE A 313 3.87 -9.95 15.60
N VAL A 314 3.43 -8.70 15.75
CA VAL A 314 2.53 -8.27 16.82
C VAL A 314 1.43 -7.39 16.24
N ASP A 315 0.19 -7.64 16.65
CA ASP A 315 -0.93 -6.71 16.48
C ASP A 315 -0.79 -5.59 17.51
N ILE A 316 -0.56 -4.37 17.04
CA ILE A 316 -0.50 -3.18 17.89
C ILE A 316 -1.90 -2.75 18.33
N GLY A 317 -2.91 -3.05 17.50
CA GLY A 317 -4.31 -2.80 17.80
C GLY A 317 -5.01 -1.88 16.78
N PRO A 318 -6.25 -1.48 17.09
CA PRO A 318 -7.11 -0.75 16.16
C PRO A 318 -6.61 0.69 15.90
N VAL A 319 -6.87 1.12 14.67
CA VAL A 319 -6.54 2.42 14.07
C VAL A 319 -7.78 3.14 13.58
N SER A 320 -8.78 2.39 13.08
CA SER A 320 -10.09 2.96 12.73
C SER A 320 -11.02 3.00 13.93
N GLU A 321 -12.13 3.74 13.80
CA GLU A 321 -13.23 3.62 14.75
C GLU A 321 -13.92 2.26 14.61
N LYS A 322 -14.63 1.87 15.67
CA LYS A 322 -15.34 0.59 15.76
C LYS A 322 -16.39 0.43 14.66
N ASP A 323 -17.06 1.52 14.30
CA ASP A 323 -18.17 1.51 13.35
C ASP A 323 -17.76 1.86 11.92
N ASP A 324 -16.47 2.11 11.67
CA ASP A 324 -15.92 2.36 10.34
C ASP A 324 -15.74 1.03 9.61
N ASP A 325 -16.33 0.91 8.41
CA ASP A 325 -16.08 -0.22 7.50
C ASP A 325 -15.00 0.17 6.48
N VAL A 326 -13.76 -0.27 6.74
CA VAL A 326 -12.58 0.18 5.99
C VAL A 326 -12.36 -0.61 4.71
N THR A 327 -12.17 0.11 3.59
CA THR A 327 -12.03 -0.48 2.24
C THR A 327 -10.64 -0.36 1.65
N SER A 328 -9.86 0.63 2.11
CA SER A 328 -8.45 0.76 1.73
C SER A 328 -7.69 1.61 2.75
N SER A 329 -6.37 1.43 2.84
CA SER A 329 -5.51 2.23 3.72
C SER A 329 -4.16 2.54 3.10
N SER A 330 -3.49 3.55 3.66
CA SER A 330 -2.12 3.95 3.38
C SER A 330 -1.46 4.43 4.68
N LEU A 331 -0.15 4.21 4.80
CA LEU A 331 0.65 4.58 5.96
C LEU A 331 1.75 5.56 5.54
N LEU A 332 2.04 6.51 6.41
CA LEU A 332 3.23 7.36 6.32
C LEU A 332 3.92 7.39 7.67
N TYR A 333 5.19 7.01 7.69
CA TYR A 333 6.10 7.29 8.80
C TYR A 333 7.06 8.40 8.39
N LYS A 334 7.16 9.43 9.22
CA LYS A 334 8.04 10.57 9.05
C LYS A 334 8.98 10.64 10.25
N SER A 335 10.28 10.74 9.98
CA SER A 335 11.31 10.94 11.00
C SER A 335 12.10 12.21 10.66
N GLY A 336 11.98 13.24 11.51
CA GLY A 336 12.64 14.53 11.31
C GLY A 336 14.05 14.56 11.90
N LYS A 337 15.07 14.83 11.08
CA LYS A 337 16.47 14.93 11.54
C LYS A 337 16.77 16.08 12.51
N VAL A 338 15.97 17.15 12.48
CA VAL A 338 16.26 18.40 13.22
C VAL A 338 15.73 18.35 14.66
N ASN A 339 14.56 17.72 14.87
CA ASN A 339 13.89 17.68 16.19
C ASN A 339 13.70 16.26 16.75
N ASN A 340 14.14 15.21 16.02
CA ASN A 340 13.80 13.80 16.32
C ASN A 340 12.30 13.54 16.48
N GLU A 341 11.46 14.40 15.89
CA GLU A 341 10.01 14.21 15.85
C GLU A 341 9.70 13.07 14.88
N GLU A 342 9.11 12.01 15.43
CA GLU A 342 8.63 10.86 14.68
C GLU A 342 7.11 10.90 14.67
N GLU A 343 6.54 10.84 13.48
CA GLU A 343 5.09 10.88 13.27
C GLU A 343 4.69 9.67 12.42
N LEU A 344 3.64 8.97 12.86
CA LEU A 344 3.01 7.90 12.09
C LEU A 344 1.59 8.33 11.77
N ILE A 345 1.23 8.31 10.49
CA ILE A 345 -0.08 8.73 10.00
C ILE A 345 -0.69 7.58 9.21
N ALA A 346 -1.97 7.29 9.47
CA ALA A 346 -2.79 6.44 8.61
C ALA A 346 -3.78 7.31 7.84
N LEU A 347 -3.90 7.06 6.54
CA LEU A 347 -5.01 7.52 5.73
C LEU A 347 -5.83 6.29 5.34
N TYR A 348 -7.13 6.29 5.62
CA TYR A 348 -8.00 5.19 5.24
C TYR A 348 -9.32 5.66 4.64
N GLU A 349 -9.87 4.81 3.79
CA GLU A 349 -11.17 4.96 3.18
C GLU A 349 -12.19 4.12 3.94
N LYS A 350 -13.37 4.69 4.19
CA LYS A 350 -14.50 4.01 4.82
C LYS A 350 -15.76 4.11 3.98
N LYS A 351 -16.59 3.07 4.00
CA LYS A 351 -17.95 3.18 3.45
C LYS A 351 -18.78 4.13 4.32
N LYS A 352 -19.54 5.04 3.71
CA LYS A 352 -20.57 5.80 4.41
C LYS A 352 -21.85 4.98 4.45
N GLU A 353 -22.56 5.04 5.58
CA GLU A 353 -23.88 4.44 5.70
C GLU A 353 -24.88 5.21 4.82
N GLY A 354 -25.47 4.54 3.84
CA GLY A 354 -26.50 5.06 2.96
C GLY A 354 -27.66 4.07 2.86
N THR A 355 -28.89 4.57 2.82
CA THR A 355 -30.08 3.76 2.59
C THR A 355 -30.22 3.44 1.10
N GLY A 356 -29.84 2.23 0.70
CA GLY A 356 -30.06 1.67 -0.64
C GLY A 356 -28.78 1.34 -1.42
N GLU A 357 -28.86 0.33 -2.29
CA GLU A 357 -27.75 -0.20 -3.12
C GLU A 357 -27.14 0.80 -4.12
N ALA A 358 -27.71 2.01 -4.25
CA ALA A 358 -27.40 2.93 -5.35
C ALA A 358 -26.47 4.11 -5.01
N SER A 359 -25.95 4.24 -3.78
CA SER A 359 -25.01 5.32 -3.44
C SER A 359 -23.90 4.87 -2.49
N LEU A 360 -22.90 4.16 -3.01
CA LEU A 360 -21.63 3.93 -2.31
C LEU A 360 -20.88 5.27 -2.23
N SER A 361 -21.17 6.07 -1.21
CA SER A 361 -20.35 7.22 -0.86
C SER A 361 -19.23 6.76 0.07
N TYR A 362 -18.00 7.16 -0.22
CA TYR A 362 -16.84 6.85 0.60
C TYR A 362 -16.41 8.09 1.40
N GLY A 363 -15.94 7.88 2.62
CA GLY A 363 -15.27 8.88 3.45
C GLY A 363 -13.78 8.61 3.50
N MET A 364 -12.97 9.66 3.51
CA MET A 364 -11.52 9.55 3.70
C MET A 364 -11.15 10.12 5.06
N VAL A 365 -10.42 9.35 5.86
CA VAL A 365 -10.05 9.71 7.22
C VAL A 365 -8.53 9.67 7.35
N SER A 366 -7.96 10.75 7.86
CA SER A 366 -6.56 10.83 8.28
C SER A 366 -6.47 10.76 9.80
N VAL A 367 -5.56 9.94 10.32
CA VAL A 367 -5.34 9.76 11.76
C VAL A 367 -3.85 9.83 12.08
N LEU A 368 -3.49 10.61 13.10
CA LEU A 368 -2.17 10.65 13.71
C LEU A 368 -2.07 9.55 14.78
N LEU A 369 -1.21 8.57 14.55
CA LEU A 369 -1.08 7.35 15.35
C LEU A 369 -0.08 7.49 16.50
N THR A 370 -0.17 8.57 17.28
CA THR A 370 0.78 8.86 18.37
C THR A 370 0.79 7.75 19.42
N ALA A 371 -0.39 7.25 19.82
CA ALA A 371 -0.50 6.20 20.82
C ALA A 371 0.05 4.85 20.31
N GLN A 372 -0.31 4.47 19.09
CA GLN A 372 0.18 3.23 18.46
C GLN A 372 1.69 3.30 18.19
N LEU A 373 2.22 4.46 17.80
CA LEU A 373 3.67 4.65 17.63
C LEU A 373 4.40 4.49 18.97
N GLN A 374 3.85 4.97 20.08
CA GLN A 374 4.42 4.75 21.40
C GLN A 374 4.41 3.26 21.77
N GLN A 375 3.32 2.54 21.49
CA GLN A 375 3.25 1.09 21.71
C GLN A 375 4.27 0.33 20.86
N VAL A 376 4.44 0.69 19.59
CA VAL A 376 5.49 0.15 18.71
C VAL A 376 6.86 0.29 19.38
N LYS A 377 7.21 1.47 19.92
CA LYS A 377 8.49 1.68 20.61
C LYS A 377 8.64 0.77 21.84
N GLU A 378 7.60 0.58 22.64
CA GLU A 378 7.66 -0.30 23.81
C GLU A 378 7.82 -1.79 23.44
N VAL A 379 7.14 -2.24 22.37
CA VAL A 379 7.31 -3.59 21.82
C VAL A 379 8.76 -3.80 21.35
N LEU A 380 9.32 -2.84 20.60
CA LEU A 380 10.70 -2.92 20.11
C LEU A 380 11.73 -2.94 21.24
N LYS A 381 11.53 -2.15 22.30
CA LYS A 381 12.36 -2.19 23.52
C LYS A 381 12.28 -3.56 24.19
N THR A 382 11.09 -4.17 24.21
CA THR A 382 10.86 -5.50 24.78
C THR A 382 11.60 -6.57 23.99
N TRP A 383 11.47 -6.59 22.66
CA TRP A 383 12.21 -7.52 21.79
C TRP A 383 13.72 -7.40 22.01
N LYS A 384 14.25 -6.17 22.01
CA LYS A 384 15.68 -5.91 22.29
C LYS A 384 16.13 -6.46 23.66
N LYS A 385 15.29 -6.34 24.70
CA LYS A 385 15.57 -6.85 26.04
C LYS A 385 15.57 -8.39 26.06
N VAL A 386 14.63 -9.02 25.36
CA VAL A 386 14.55 -10.49 25.23
C VAL A 386 15.77 -11.01 24.45
N ASP A 387 16.09 -10.40 23.30
CA ASP A 387 17.27 -10.72 22.50
C ASP A 387 18.54 -10.68 23.36
N GLY A 388 18.73 -9.61 24.14
CA GLY A 388 19.87 -9.46 25.05
C GLY A 388 19.90 -10.49 26.18
N ARG A 389 18.74 -10.94 26.68
CA ARG A 389 18.66 -12.00 27.71
C ARG A 389 19.02 -13.36 27.14
N VAL A 390 18.47 -13.73 25.98
CA VAL A 390 18.76 -15.00 25.31
C VAL A 390 20.23 -15.08 24.93
N PHE A 391 20.80 -13.99 24.41
CA PHE A 391 22.22 -13.91 24.08
C PHE A 391 23.10 -14.17 25.32
N LYS A 392 22.78 -13.55 26.46
CA LYS A 392 23.51 -13.75 27.73
C LYS A 392 23.41 -15.20 28.22
N LEU A 393 22.23 -15.81 28.17
CA LEU A 393 22.02 -17.20 28.58
C LEU A 393 22.86 -18.16 27.73
N CYS A 394 22.83 -18.04 26.40
CA CYS A 394 23.66 -18.88 25.55
C CYS A 394 25.16 -18.66 25.80
N SER A 395 25.59 -17.42 26.05
CA SER A 395 26.99 -17.11 26.36
C SER A 395 27.44 -17.75 27.67
N SER A 396 26.60 -17.74 28.72
CA SER A 396 26.92 -18.41 29.99
C SER A 396 26.91 -19.93 29.87
N PHE A 397 26.02 -20.52 29.06
CA PHE A 397 26.05 -21.95 28.75
C PHE A 397 27.33 -22.38 28.04
N LEU A 398 27.85 -21.55 27.13
CA LEU A 398 29.13 -21.79 26.45
C LEU A 398 30.32 -21.69 27.43
N ALA A 399 30.33 -20.69 28.30
CA ALA A 399 31.38 -20.53 29.30
C ALA A 399 31.42 -21.68 30.32
N ALA A 400 30.27 -22.32 30.59
CA ALA A 400 30.15 -23.43 31.53
C ALA A 400 30.47 -24.82 30.95
N LYS A 401 30.59 -24.97 29.61
CA LYS A 401 30.69 -26.29 28.95
C LYS A 401 31.84 -26.30 27.92
N VAL A 402 33.03 -26.74 28.34
CA VAL A 402 34.23 -26.89 27.47
C VAL A 402 34.20 -28.15 26.59
N THR A 403 33.25 -29.07 26.74
CA THR A 403 33.30 -30.35 26.01
C THR A 403 31.92 -30.87 25.60
N SER A 404 31.46 -30.52 24.39
CA SER A 404 30.68 -31.41 23.51
C SER A 404 30.40 -30.74 22.15
N PRO A 405 30.81 -31.33 21.01
CA PRO A 405 30.75 -30.71 19.68
C PRO A 405 29.34 -30.84 19.04
N GLY A 406 28.31 -30.29 19.69
CA GLY A 406 26.93 -30.44 19.22
C GLY A 406 25.87 -29.47 19.74
N HIS A 407 26.21 -28.23 20.12
CA HIS A 407 25.21 -27.26 20.63
C HIS A 407 25.09 -25.98 19.78
N ALA A 408 23.85 -25.50 19.65
CA ALA A 408 23.41 -24.35 18.83
C ALA A 408 23.88 -22.97 19.33
N CYS A 409 24.48 -22.87 20.51
CA CYS A 409 25.13 -21.64 20.96
C CYS A 409 26.60 -21.71 20.53
N SER A 410 27.07 -20.82 19.66
CA SER A 410 28.50 -20.59 19.44
C SER A 410 28.78 -19.09 19.44
N ALA A 411 30.00 -18.68 19.82
CA ALA A 411 30.36 -17.27 19.95
C ALA A 411 30.24 -16.45 18.63
N ASN A 412 30.20 -17.14 17.48
CA ASN A 412 30.19 -16.53 16.15
C ASN A 412 28.82 -16.58 15.44
N VAL A 413 27.78 -17.14 16.07
CA VAL A 413 26.42 -17.20 15.49
C VAL A 413 25.56 -16.09 16.11
N LYS A 414 24.81 -15.33 15.31
CA LYS A 414 23.73 -14.47 15.82
C LYS A 414 22.63 -15.36 16.40
N ILE A 415 22.77 -15.72 17.68
CA ILE A 415 21.95 -16.72 18.39
C ILE A 415 20.46 -16.38 18.36
N THR A 416 20.10 -15.10 18.26
CA THR A 416 18.70 -14.63 18.24
C THR A 416 18.12 -14.49 16.84
N ALA A 417 18.88 -14.77 15.77
CA ALA A 417 18.36 -14.73 14.41
C ALA A 417 17.28 -15.81 14.25
N GLY A 418 16.07 -15.39 13.87
CA GLY A 418 14.92 -16.30 13.73
C GLY A 418 14.28 -16.75 15.05
N LEU A 419 14.62 -16.13 16.19
CA LEU A 419 13.88 -16.36 17.44
C LEU A 419 12.51 -15.68 17.34
N VAL A 420 11.43 -16.46 17.33
CA VAL A 420 10.05 -15.92 17.19
C VAL A 420 9.34 -15.73 18.54
N GLY A 421 9.75 -16.46 19.58
CA GLY A 421 9.16 -16.35 20.91
C GLY A 421 10.02 -16.96 22.02
N PHE A 422 9.84 -16.47 23.24
CA PHE A 422 10.56 -16.93 24.43
C PHE A 422 9.60 -17.11 25.60
N PHE A 423 9.65 -18.28 26.26
CA PHE A 423 8.85 -18.60 27.44
C PHE A 423 9.78 -18.72 28.66
N PRO A 424 9.81 -17.73 29.57
CA PRO A 424 10.53 -17.86 30.82
C PRO A 424 9.80 -18.81 31.77
N ALA A 425 10.54 -19.62 32.53
CA ALA A 425 10.00 -20.64 33.44
C ALA A 425 9.10 -20.12 34.59
N THR A 426 8.92 -18.81 34.73
CA THR A 426 8.07 -18.17 35.74
C THR A 426 6.82 -17.58 35.10
N SER A 427 5.82 -18.40 34.77
CA SER A 427 4.44 -17.95 34.57
C SER A 427 3.56 -18.52 35.68
N LEU A 428 3.25 -17.72 36.71
CA LEU A 428 2.13 -18.01 37.61
C LEU A 428 0.85 -17.51 36.91
N GLY A 429 0.05 -18.44 36.37
CA GLY A 429 -1.25 -18.17 35.76
C GLY A 429 -1.63 -19.21 34.71
N THR A 430 -2.94 -19.42 34.50
CA THR A 430 -3.53 -20.40 33.55
C THR A 430 -3.24 -20.12 32.07
N HIS A 431 -2.48 -19.06 31.76
CA HIS A 431 -1.91 -18.78 30.45
C HIS A 431 -0.40 -18.56 30.60
N GLY A 432 0.40 -19.43 30.00
CA GLY A 432 1.85 -19.20 29.87
C GLY A 432 2.08 -18.02 28.96
N GLY A 433 2.33 -16.83 29.52
CA GLY A 433 2.66 -15.65 28.74
C GLY A 433 3.96 -15.89 27.98
N THR A 434 3.90 -15.93 26.64
CA THR A 434 5.09 -15.68 25.83
C THR A 434 5.61 -14.30 26.20
N SER A 435 6.92 -14.13 26.41
CA SER A 435 7.52 -12.81 26.60
C SER A 435 7.59 -11.99 25.30
N THR A 436 6.68 -12.24 24.36
CA THR A 436 6.53 -11.50 23.11
C THR A 436 5.80 -10.17 23.31
N SER A 437 5.10 -9.99 24.44
CA SER A 437 4.52 -8.77 25.05
C SER A 437 3.16 -9.14 25.66
N GLY A 438 2.91 -8.70 26.90
CA GLY A 438 1.56 -8.47 27.40
C GLY A 438 1.26 -6.98 27.37
#